data_AF-A0A924W4P1-F1
#
_entry.id   AF-A0A924W4P1-F1
#
_cell.length_a   1.000
_cell.length_b   1.000
_cell.length_c   1.000
_cell.angle_alpha   90.00
_cell.angle_beta   90.00
_cell.angle_gamma   90.00
#
_symmetry.space_group_name_H-M   'P 1'
#
loop_
_entity.id
_entity.type
_entity.pdbx_description
1 polymer ?
#
loop_
_entity_poly.entity_id
_entity_poly.type
_entity_poly.pdbx_seq_one_letter_code
_entity_poly.pdbx_strand_id
1 'polypeptide(L)'
;KYNLIWDRVLGFGLFPQSVFEQEAKIYQTKMQRYGLPLDSRKTYTKLDWTVWSACLTGKRSDFDVVMGPVYTWVNETPSRVVLSDWYETTDGTSMGFQARTVVGGMWMPLLMKKMGSELK
;
A
#
# COMPACT_ATOMS: atom_id res chain seq x y z
N LYS A 1 7.87 -3.56 4.16
CA LYS A 1 8.08 -3.78 5.62
C LYS A 1 6.84 -3.34 6.41
N TYR A 2 6.17 -4.25 7.14
CA TYR A 2 4.92 -3.94 7.87
C TYR A 2 5.11 -2.92 9.01
N ASN A 3 6.29 -2.83 9.60
CA ASN A 3 6.51 -2.05 10.83
C ASN A 3 6.84 -0.57 10.59
N LEU A 4 7.32 -0.18 9.39
CA LEU A 4 7.74 1.20 9.13
C LEU A 4 6.58 2.18 9.28
N ILE A 5 5.40 1.85 8.76
CA ILE A 5 4.24 2.73 8.84
C ILE A 5 3.84 3.03 10.30
N TRP A 6 3.98 2.05 11.20
CA TRP A 6 3.62 2.21 12.60
C TRP A 6 4.61 3.11 13.36
N ASP A 7 5.90 3.06 13.02
CA ASP A 7 6.89 4.02 13.53
C ASP A 7 6.49 5.47 13.22
N ARG A 8 6.00 5.69 11.99
CA ARG A 8 5.50 7.00 11.56
C ARG A 8 4.20 7.41 12.26
N VAL A 9 3.20 6.54 12.24
CA VAL A 9 1.85 6.83 12.75
C VAL A 9 1.87 7.07 14.26
N LEU A 10 2.70 6.31 14.99
CA LEU A 10 2.80 6.40 16.44
C LEU A 10 3.92 7.36 16.90
N GLY A 11 4.77 7.82 16.00
CA GLY A 11 5.82 8.79 16.28
C GLY A 11 6.94 8.26 17.18
N PHE A 12 7.29 6.97 17.08
CA PHE A 12 8.32 6.37 17.92
C PHE A 12 9.74 6.80 17.55
N GLY A 13 9.97 7.19 16.30
CA GLY A 13 11.28 7.67 15.84
C GLY A 13 12.35 6.57 15.79
N LEU A 14 11.94 5.32 15.55
CA LEU A 14 12.81 4.14 15.50
C LEU A 14 13.67 4.12 14.23
N PHE A 15 13.18 4.72 13.13
CA PHE A 15 13.90 4.78 11.86
C PHE A 15 14.16 6.22 11.43
N PRO A 16 15.35 6.53 10.88
CA PRO A 16 15.60 7.85 10.32
C PRO A 16 14.73 8.09 9.08
N GLN A 17 14.34 9.34 8.83
CA GLN A 17 13.49 9.74 7.71
C GLN A 17 14.03 9.25 6.35
N SER A 18 15.36 9.18 6.19
CA SER A 18 16.00 8.68 4.97
C SER A 18 15.62 7.24 4.62
N VAL A 19 15.32 6.38 5.60
CA VAL A 19 14.88 5.00 5.36
C VAL A 19 13.52 4.98 4.66
N PHE A 20 12.59 5.84 5.08
CA PHE A 20 11.26 5.94 4.47
C PHE A 20 11.36 6.41 3.01
N GLU A 21 12.19 7.41 2.75
CA GLU A 21 12.37 7.98 1.41
C GLU A 21 13.08 7.02 0.46
N GLN A 22 14.12 6.32 0.94
CA GLN A 22 14.81 5.29 0.16
C GLN A 22 13.87 4.14 -0.20
N GLU A 23 13.10 3.66 0.77
CA GLU A 23 12.16 2.57 0.55
C GLU A 23 11.05 2.99 -0.45
N ALA A 24 10.48 4.18 -0.30
CA ALA A 24 9.49 4.71 -1.24
C ALA A 24 10.06 4.87 -2.67
N LYS A 25 11.31 5.36 -2.80
CA LYS A 25 11.98 5.45 -4.10
C LYS A 25 12.18 4.08 -4.74
N ILE A 26 12.58 3.07 -3.97
CA ILE A 26 12.69 1.69 -4.46
C ILE A 26 11.33 1.19 -4.92
N TYR A 27 10.27 1.41 -4.16
CA TYR A 27 8.91 0.97 -4.51
C TYR A 27 8.43 1.56 -5.84
N GLN A 28 8.69 2.85 -6.09
CA GLN A 28 8.33 3.49 -7.36
C GLN A 28 8.99 2.81 -8.57
N THR A 29 10.20 2.24 -8.43
CA THR A 29 10.86 1.48 -9.51
C THR A 29 10.28 0.09 -9.77
N LYS A 30 9.39 -0.40 -8.90
CA LYS A 30 8.84 -1.77 -8.93
C LYS A 30 7.34 -1.80 -9.21
N MET A 31 6.74 -0.65 -9.50
CA MET A 31 5.32 -0.55 -9.80
C MET A 31 4.94 -1.38 -11.02
N GLN A 32 3.83 -2.12 -10.88
CA GLN A 32 3.16 -2.84 -11.97
C GLN A 32 1.82 -2.19 -12.26
N ARG A 33 1.12 -2.68 -13.30
CA ARG A 33 -0.17 -2.14 -13.77
C ARG A 33 -1.19 -1.96 -12.64
N TYR A 34 -1.24 -2.89 -11.69
CA TYR A 34 -2.25 -2.94 -10.65
C TYR A 34 -1.72 -2.72 -9.22
N GLY A 35 -0.43 -2.38 -9.07
CA GLY A 35 0.13 -2.06 -7.76
C GLY A 35 1.59 -2.42 -7.61
N LEU A 36 2.05 -2.32 -6.36
CA LEU A 36 3.40 -2.65 -5.94
C LEU A 36 3.46 -4.10 -5.44
N PRO A 37 4.32 -4.99 -5.98
CA PRO A 37 4.53 -6.33 -5.43
C PRO A 37 4.99 -6.28 -3.96
N LEU A 38 4.41 -7.16 -3.13
CA LEU A 38 4.72 -7.23 -1.69
C LEU A 38 6.11 -7.83 -1.41
N ASP A 39 6.58 -8.71 -2.27
CA ASP A 39 7.77 -9.54 -2.09
C ASP A 39 8.55 -9.63 -3.41
N SER A 40 9.87 -9.83 -3.36
CA SER A 40 10.70 -9.90 -4.57
C SER A 40 10.58 -11.22 -5.35
N ARG A 41 10.02 -12.27 -4.75
CA ARG A 41 9.91 -13.61 -5.33
C ARG A 41 8.61 -13.81 -6.11
N LYS A 42 7.65 -12.89 -5.96
CA LYS A 42 6.29 -13.00 -6.50
C LYS A 42 5.76 -11.63 -6.91
N THR A 43 4.85 -11.61 -7.87
CA THR A 43 4.25 -10.38 -8.39
C THR A 43 2.97 -9.98 -7.67
N TYR A 44 2.41 -10.84 -6.81
CA TYR A 44 1.23 -10.48 -6.04
C TYR A 44 1.51 -9.43 -4.97
N THR A 45 0.45 -8.80 -4.50
CA THR A 45 0.49 -7.86 -3.39
C THR A 45 -0.68 -8.03 -2.44
N LYS A 46 -0.62 -7.31 -1.32
CA LYS A 46 -1.76 -7.18 -0.42
C LYS A 46 -2.25 -5.75 -0.35
N LEU A 47 -3.57 -5.57 -0.43
CA LEU A 47 -4.20 -4.25 -0.51
C LEU A 47 -3.86 -3.35 0.69
N ASP A 48 -4.03 -3.87 1.91
CA ASP A 48 -3.69 -3.16 3.14
C ASP A 48 -2.21 -2.74 3.16
N TRP A 49 -1.32 -3.68 2.84
CA TRP A 49 0.10 -3.42 2.79
C TRP A 49 0.47 -2.38 1.72
N THR A 50 -0.14 -2.43 0.53
CA THR A 50 0.08 -1.45 -0.53
C THR A 50 -0.31 -0.04 -0.07
N VAL A 51 -1.45 0.11 0.61
CA VAL A 51 -1.88 1.40 1.16
C VAL A 51 -0.89 1.88 2.24
N TRP A 52 -0.39 0.99 3.10
CA TRP A 52 0.60 1.36 4.12
C TRP A 52 1.92 1.81 3.50
N SER A 53 2.35 1.13 2.45
CA SER A 53 3.53 1.50 1.66
C SER A 53 3.37 2.87 0.98
N ALA A 54 2.17 3.16 0.45
CA ALA A 54 1.82 4.46 -0.14
C ALA A 54 1.92 5.61 0.88
N CYS A 55 1.70 5.32 2.16
CA CYS A 55 1.70 6.30 3.24
C CYS A 55 3.07 6.57 3.88
N LEU A 56 4.13 5.82 3.52
CA LEU A 56 5.40 5.82 4.27
C LEU A 56 6.08 7.17 4.39
N THR A 57 6.05 7.99 3.33
CA THR A 57 6.74 9.29 3.31
C THR A 57 5.89 10.42 3.86
N GLY A 58 4.58 10.20 3.98
CA GLY A 58 3.60 11.25 4.29
C GLY A 58 3.38 12.26 3.16
N LYS A 59 3.98 12.08 1.97
CA LYS A 59 3.79 12.98 0.82
C LYS A 59 2.62 12.49 -0.02
N ARG A 60 1.70 13.40 -0.34
CA ARG A 60 0.53 13.07 -1.16
C ARG A 60 0.92 12.60 -2.55
N SER A 61 1.97 13.16 -3.14
CA SER A 61 2.50 12.74 -4.43
C SER A 61 2.94 11.28 -4.44
N ASP A 62 3.64 10.82 -3.40
CA ASP A 62 4.10 9.43 -3.31
C ASP A 62 2.91 8.48 -3.11
N PHE A 63 1.92 8.91 -2.32
CA PHE A 63 0.69 8.16 -2.12
C PHE A 63 -0.08 7.96 -3.43
N ASP A 64 -0.28 9.03 -4.20
CA ASP A 64 -1.04 8.99 -5.45
C ASP A 64 -0.35 8.10 -6.51
N VAL A 65 1.00 8.09 -6.56
CA VAL A 65 1.76 7.19 -7.45
C VAL A 65 1.48 5.72 -7.16
N VAL A 66 1.39 5.33 -5.89
CA VAL A 66 1.13 3.93 -5.50
C VAL A 66 -0.35 3.59 -5.63
N MET A 67 -1.24 4.53 -5.30
CA MET A 67 -2.69 4.30 -5.30
C MET A 67 -3.34 4.38 -6.68
N GLY A 68 -2.74 5.07 -7.66
CA GLY A 68 -3.24 5.08 -9.03
C GLY A 68 -3.43 3.67 -9.60
N PRO A 69 -2.41 2.80 -9.57
CA PRO A 69 -2.55 1.40 -9.98
C PRO A 69 -3.57 0.57 -9.17
N VAL A 70 -3.70 0.83 -7.86
CA VAL A 70 -4.73 0.19 -7.03
C VAL A 70 -6.12 0.62 -7.46
N TYR A 71 -6.32 1.90 -7.79
CA TYR A 71 -7.57 2.41 -8.35
C TYR A 71 -7.88 1.72 -9.69
N THR A 72 -6.89 1.60 -10.58
CA THR A 72 -7.05 0.86 -11.84
C THR A 72 -7.48 -0.59 -11.59
N TRP A 73 -6.84 -1.27 -10.62
CA TRP A 73 -7.19 -2.64 -10.26
C TRP A 73 -8.63 -2.81 -9.82
N VAL A 74 -9.12 -1.95 -8.92
CA VAL A 74 -10.51 -2.02 -8.42
C VAL A 74 -11.52 -1.85 -9.57
N ASN A 75 -11.19 -1.04 -10.58
CA ASN A 75 -12.07 -0.82 -11.74
C ASN A 75 -11.99 -1.91 -12.80
N GLU A 76 -10.82 -2.52 -13.00
CA GLU A 76 -10.55 -3.40 -14.13
C GLU A 76 -10.43 -4.89 -13.76
N THR A 77 -10.41 -5.23 -12.47
CA THR A 77 -10.15 -6.61 -12.04
C THR A 77 -11.12 -7.61 -12.71
N PRO A 78 -10.60 -8.73 -13.26
CA PRO A 78 -11.44 -9.78 -13.84
C PRO A 78 -12.17 -10.58 -12.75
N SER A 79 -11.75 -10.47 -11.49
CA SER A 79 -12.27 -11.28 -10.38
C SER A 79 -13.64 -10.76 -9.93
N ARG A 80 -14.64 -11.63 -9.92
CA ARG A 80 -16.02 -11.31 -9.49
C ARG A 80 -16.25 -11.72 -8.03
N VAL A 81 -15.46 -11.13 -7.15
CA VAL A 81 -15.46 -11.38 -5.69
C VAL A 81 -15.59 -10.05 -4.95
N VAL A 82 -16.00 -10.09 -3.68
CA VAL A 82 -15.89 -8.90 -2.82
C VAL A 82 -14.43 -8.45 -2.74
N LEU A 83 -14.20 -7.14 -2.53
CA LEU A 83 -12.88 -6.53 -2.54
C LEU A 83 -11.84 -7.42 -1.84
N SER A 84 -10.99 -8.07 -2.64
CA SER A 84 -9.97 -9.00 -2.17
C SER A 84 -8.83 -8.21 -1.53
N ASP A 85 -8.11 -8.84 -0.62
CA ASP A 85 -6.90 -8.25 -0.07
C ASP A 85 -5.62 -8.85 -0.66
N TRP A 86 -5.71 -9.88 -1.52
CA TRP A 86 -4.54 -10.56 -2.09
C TRP A 86 -4.75 -10.82 -3.58
N TYR A 87 -3.97 -10.14 -4.41
CA TYR A 87 -4.15 -10.14 -5.87
C TYR A 87 -2.82 -9.99 -6.63
N GLU A 88 -2.80 -10.43 -7.89
CA GLU A 88 -1.67 -10.27 -8.80
C GLU A 88 -1.56 -8.83 -9.34
N THR A 89 -0.38 -8.22 -9.23
CA THR A 89 -0.20 -6.82 -9.66
C THR A 89 -0.03 -6.68 -11.18
N THR A 90 0.16 -7.79 -11.90
CA THR A 90 0.34 -7.84 -13.35
C THR A 90 -0.98 -7.93 -14.11
N ASP A 91 -1.90 -8.78 -13.64
CA ASP A 91 -3.18 -9.06 -14.31
C ASP A 91 -4.44 -8.76 -13.48
N GLY A 92 -4.28 -8.45 -12.19
CA GLY A 92 -5.37 -8.03 -11.31
C GLY A 92 -6.22 -9.18 -10.78
N THR A 93 -5.83 -10.44 -11.04
CA THR A 93 -6.54 -11.64 -10.58
C THR A 93 -6.38 -11.80 -9.08
N SER A 94 -7.50 -12.07 -8.40
CA SER A 94 -7.51 -12.41 -6.98
C SER A 94 -6.79 -13.73 -6.75
N MET A 95 -5.81 -13.73 -5.86
CA MET A 95 -5.05 -14.93 -5.46
C MET A 95 -5.73 -15.71 -4.33
N GLY A 96 -6.76 -15.13 -3.71
CA GLY A 96 -7.54 -15.73 -2.65
C GLY A 96 -8.07 -14.66 -1.70
N PHE A 97 -8.28 -15.05 -0.44
CA PHE A 97 -8.54 -14.15 0.68
C PHE A 97 -9.55 -13.03 0.40
N GLN A 98 -10.82 -13.38 0.59
CA GLN A 98 -11.97 -12.53 0.35
C GLN A 98 -12.69 -12.26 1.67
N ALA A 99 -13.41 -11.14 1.75
CA ALA A 99 -14.24 -10.78 2.91
C ALA A 99 -13.48 -10.73 4.25
N ARG A 100 -12.17 -10.45 4.25
CA ARG A 100 -11.38 -10.35 5.47
C ARG A 100 -11.33 -8.93 6.01
N THR A 101 -11.36 -8.80 7.33
CA THR A 101 -11.33 -7.50 8.02
C THR A 101 -10.02 -6.73 7.84
N VAL A 102 -8.93 -7.39 7.42
CA VAL A 102 -7.65 -6.74 7.14
C VAL A 102 -7.74 -5.69 6.04
N VAL A 103 -8.75 -5.76 5.16
CA VAL A 103 -9.08 -4.67 4.20
C VAL A 103 -9.28 -3.33 4.90
N GLY A 104 -9.63 -3.32 6.19
CA GLY A 104 -9.64 -2.13 7.04
C GLY A 104 -8.29 -1.37 7.08
N GLY A 105 -7.18 -2.00 6.71
CA GLY A 105 -5.88 -1.34 6.53
C GLY A 105 -5.91 -0.20 5.51
N MET A 106 -6.88 -0.16 4.59
CA MET A 106 -7.11 0.96 3.67
C MET A 106 -7.39 2.30 4.36
N TRP A 107 -7.84 2.27 5.63
CA TRP A 107 -8.12 3.47 6.42
C TRP A 107 -6.87 4.15 6.98
N MET A 108 -5.66 3.69 6.65
CA MET A 108 -4.40 4.27 7.11
C MET A 108 -4.31 5.80 6.90
N PRO A 109 -4.70 6.40 5.76
CA PRO A 109 -4.67 7.86 5.61
C PRO A 109 -5.57 8.59 6.61
N LEU A 110 -6.74 8.02 6.92
CA LEU A 110 -7.64 8.58 7.93
C LEU A 110 -7.03 8.47 9.33
N LEU A 111 -6.41 7.33 9.64
CA LEU A 111 -5.72 7.13 10.90
C LEU A 111 -4.56 8.13 11.04
N MET A 112 -3.73 8.30 10.02
CA MET A 112 -2.64 9.28 10.00
C MET A 112 -3.16 10.69 10.26
N LYS A 113 -4.27 11.08 9.62
CA LYS A 113 -4.93 12.36 9.89
C LYS A 113 -5.35 12.50 11.35
N LYS A 114 -6.00 11.49 11.91
CA LYS A 114 -6.42 11.47 13.32
C LYS A 114 -5.21 11.56 14.28
N MET A 115 -4.08 10.99 13.90
CA MET A 115 -2.84 10.97 14.68
C MET A 115 -1.92 12.18 14.44
N GLY A 116 -2.35 13.18 13.65
CA GLY A 116 -1.55 14.39 13.37
C GLY A 116 -0.39 14.18 12.39
N SER A 117 -0.38 13.09 11.63
CA SER A 117 0.63 12.74 10.63
C SER A 117 0.07 12.71 9.21
N GLU A 118 -0.90 13.57 8.92
CA GLU A 118 -1.63 13.58 7.64
C GLU A 118 -0.74 13.68 6.40
N LEU A 119 -1.25 13.14 5.29
CA LEU A 119 -0.59 13.27 3.99
C LEU A 119 -0.54 14.75 3.59
N LYS A 120 0.65 15.24 3.23
CA LYS A 120 0.91 16.63 2.82
C LYS A 120 1.18 16.75 1.34
#